data_AF-A0A258BKM6-F1
#
_entry.id   AF-A0A258BKM6-F1
#
_cell.length_a   1.000
_cell.length_b   1.000
_cell.length_c   1.000
_cell.angle_alpha   90.00
_cell.angle_beta   90.00
_cell.angle_gamma   90.00
#
_symmetry.space_group_name_H-M   'P 1'
#
loop_
_entity.id
_entity.type
_entity.pdbx_description
1 polymer ?
#
loop_
_entity_poly.entity_id
_entity_poly.type
_entity_poly.pdbx_seq_one_letter_code
_entity_poly.pdbx_strand_id
1 'polypeptide(L)'
;MSRYRYGARRFAPIILTVVVIIISIALLVSLARALFFSGTPETAVVEEVDTTRASLLNTEADRSVSMTVRGSIVADEDFRSYRIAVSPSERKVETFTGYLGTVLERKTLSNNTAAYEEFVHALDKANLAEGTQLEGDANDLRGICASGEVYEFNLLQGDTSVAMLWTSTCSGSPGSLDVSVSQLTTLFRRQIPDVETMLRSVSL
;
A
#
# COMPACT_ATOMS: atom_id res chain seq x y z
N MET A 1 56.16 20.45 55.32
CA MET A 1 57.42 20.44 54.53
C MET A 1 57.59 19.03 53.97
N SER A 2 57.34 18.77 52.68
CA SER A 2 58.30 18.88 51.54
C SER A 2 59.61 18.14 51.85
N ARG A 3 60.14 17.17 51.10
CA ARG A 3 59.91 16.55 49.77
C ARG A 3 60.88 15.35 49.70
N TYR A 4 60.58 14.31 48.92
CA TYR A 4 61.58 13.52 48.19
C TYR A 4 60.88 12.87 46.98
N ARG A 5 60.73 13.58 45.84
CA ARG A 5 61.62 13.51 44.65
C ARG A 5 62.04 12.09 44.30
N TYR A 6 61.23 11.42 43.46
CA TYR A 6 61.71 10.32 42.60
C TYR A 6 61.76 10.79 41.15
N GLY A 7 62.84 10.44 40.46
CA GLY A 7 63.28 11.03 39.20
C GLY A 7 62.43 10.65 37.99
N ALA A 8 61.87 11.66 37.31
CA ALA A 8 61.23 11.52 36.01
C ALA A 8 62.19 11.93 34.89
N ARG A 9 63.11 11.05 34.48
CA ARG A 9 63.94 11.26 33.26
C ARG A 9 64.22 10.01 32.41
N ARG A 10 63.48 8.90 32.59
CA ARG A 10 63.60 7.72 31.69
C ARG A 10 62.27 7.11 31.22
N PHE A 11 61.12 7.65 31.63
CA PHE A 11 59.79 7.13 31.28
C PHE A 11 58.99 8.00 30.30
N ALA A 12 59.43 9.24 30.05
CA ALA A 12 58.78 10.15 29.09
C ALA A 12 58.70 9.59 27.65
N PRO A 13 59.77 9.01 27.06
CA PRO A 13 59.67 8.48 25.70
C PRO A 13 58.81 7.19 25.65
N ILE A 14 58.80 6.38 26.70
CA ILE A 14 58.02 5.13 26.75
C ILE A 14 56.52 5.43 26.84
N ILE A 15 56.12 6.40 27.67
CA ILE A 15 54.71 6.81 27.79
C ILE A 15 54.21 7.42 26.47
N LEU A 16 55.03 8.24 25.79
CA LEU A 16 54.68 8.81 24.49
C LEU A 16 54.47 7.71 23.44
N THR A 17 55.37 6.72 23.36
CA THR A 17 55.25 5.59 22.43
C THR A 17 54.00 4.76 22.70
N VAL A 18 53.68 4.49 23.97
CA VAL A 18 52.46 3.75 24.35
C VAL A 18 51.19 4.51 23.94
N VAL A 19 51.15 5.84 24.13
CA VAL A 19 50.01 6.67 23.72
C VAL A 19 49.82 6.65 22.20
N VAL A 20 50.91 6.75 21.42
CA VAL A 20 50.86 6.69 19.95
C VAL A 20 50.36 5.32 19.46
N ILE A 21 50.79 4.23 20.11
CA ILE A 21 50.33 2.87 19.77
C ILE A 21 48.82 2.72 20.06
N ILE A 22 48.33 3.22 21.20
CA ILE A 22 46.90 3.15 21.54
C ILE A 22 46.05 3.93 20.54
N ILE A 23 46.48 5.13 20.13
CA ILE A 23 45.77 5.94 19.13
C ILE A 23 45.76 5.24 17.76
N SER A 24 46.88 4.64 17.36
CA SER A 24 46.99 3.87 16.13
C SER A 24 46.03 2.67 16.11
N ILE A 25 45.95 1.92 17.22
CA ILE A 25 45.05 0.77 17.34
C ILE A 25 43.59 1.23 17.33
N ALA A 26 43.25 2.33 18.01
CA ALA A 26 41.89 2.86 18.00
C ALA A 26 41.42 3.28 16.59
N LEU A 27 42.31 3.90 15.79
CA LEU A 27 42.02 4.25 14.40
C LEU A 27 41.85 3.01 13.51
N LEU A 28 42.73 2.01 13.66
CA LEU A 28 42.64 0.76 12.89
C LEU A 28 41.39 -0.05 13.25
N VAL A 29 41.02 -0.11 14.53
CA VAL A 29 39.78 -0.80 14.97
C VAL A 29 38.53 -0.07 14.48
N SER A 30 38.56 1.26 14.41
CA SER A 30 37.44 2.06 13.88
C SER A 30 37.26 1.83 12.37
N LEU A 31 38.36 1.80 11.62
CA LEU A 31 38.32 1.51 10.18
C LEU A 31 37.94 0.05 9.90
N ALA A 32 38.47 -0.90 10.68
CA ALA A 32 38.08 -2.31 10.59
C ALA A 32 36.58 -2.47 10.90
N ARG A 33 36.04 -1.84 11.96
CA ARG A 33 34.60 -1.87 12.21
C ARG A 33 33.79 -1.26 11.07
N ALA A 34 34.23 -0.14 10.50
CA ALA A 34 33.53 0.48 9.37
C ALA A 34 33.50 -0.44 8.13
N LEU A 35 34.56 -1.21 7.88
CA LEU A 35 34.67 -2.13 6.74
C LEU A 35 34.00 -3.50 7.00
N PHE A 36 33.98 -3.98 8.24
CA PHE A 36 33.37 -5.28 8.60
C PHE A 36 31.90 -5.19 9.02
N PHE A 37 31.39 -4.00 9.39
CA PHE A 37 29.97 -3.77 9.70
C PHE A 37 29.21 -2.99 8.60
N SER A 38 29.84 -2.68 7.47
CA SER A 38 29.13 -2.18 6.29
C SER A 38 28.65 -3.34 5.41
N GLY A 39 27.40 -3.76 5.63
CA GLY A 39 26.66 -4.52 4.62
C GLY A 39 26.30 -5.96 4.99
N THR A 40 25.65 -6.16 6.14
CA THR A 40 24.45 -7.00 6.09
C THR A 40 23.33 -6.03 5.74
N PRO A 41 22.65 -6.14 4.58
CA PRO A 41 21.33 -5.55 4.50
C PRO A 41 20.53 -6.31 5.53
N GLU A 42 20.36 -5.71 6.70
CA GLU A 42 19.17 -5.94 7.50
C GLU A 42 18.06 -5.71 6.49
N THR A 43 17.45 -6.80 6.03
CA THR A 43 16.24 -6.74 5.22
C THR A 43 15.30 -5.92 6.07
N ALA A 44 15.19 -4.64 5.74
CA ALA A 44 14.11 -3.82 6.22
C ALA A 44 12.89 -4.62 5.79
N VAL A 45 12.23 -5.25 6.75
CA VAL A 45 10.83 -5.59 6.61
C VAL A 45 10.21 -4.22 6.41
N VAL A 46 10.04 -3.83 5.14
CA VAL A 46 9.41 -2.57 4.81
C VAL A 46 8.04 -2.66 5.46
N GLU A 47 7.79 -1.76 6.41
CA GLU A 47 6.48 -1.53 6.99
C GLU A 47 5.55 -0.97 5.90
N GLU A 48 5.20 -1.79 4.91
CA GLU A 48 4.30 -1.44 3.81
C GLU A 48 2.85 -1.25 4.30
N VAL A 49 2.53 -1.83 5.47
CA VAL A 49 1.24 -1.67 6.15
C VAL A 49 1.02 -0.20 6.57
N ASP A 50 2.07 0.54 6.95
CA ASP A 50 1.91 1.91 7.42
C ASP A 50 1.68 2.90 6.26
N THR A 51 2.33 2.70 5.11
CA THR A 51 2.17 3.57 3.94
C THR A 51 0.80 3.40 3.28
N THR A 52 0.29 2.17 3.18
CA THR A 52 -1.03 1.89 2.61
C THR A 52 -2.13 2.48 3.48
N ARG A 53 -2.03 2.30 4.80
CA ARG A 53 -2.99 2.86 5.76
C ARG A 53 -2.97 4.39 5.78
N ALA A 54 -1.79 5.00 5.79
CA ALA A 54 -1.66 6.46 5.71
C ALA A 54 -2.27 7.01 4.40
N SER A 55 -2.10 6.30 3.29
CA SER A 55 -2.72 6.65 2.00
C SER A 55 -4.25 6.56 2.06
N LEU A 56 -4.79 5.50 2.66
CA LEU A 56 -6.24 5.29 2.80
C LEU A 56 -6.90 6.40 3.62
N LEU A 57 -6.26 6.80 4.73
CA LEU A 57 -6.79 7.81 5.65
C LEU A 57 -6.55 9.25 5.17
N ASN A 58 -5.89 9.45 4.02
CA ASN A 58 -5.68 10.78 3.47
C ASN A 58 -6.97 11.30 2.80
N THR A 59 -7.44 12.47 3.24
CA THR A 59 -8.69 13.14 2.80
C THR A 59 -8.47 14.42 2.00
N GLU A 60 -7.25 14.64 1.48
CA GLU A 60 -6.92 15.72 0.55
C GLU A 60 -7.80 15.66 -0.71
N ALA A 61 -8.00 16.81 -1.35
CA ALA A 61 -8.98 16.97 -2.44
C ALA A 61 -8.68 16.12 -3.69
N ASP A 62 -7.43 15.72 -3.90
CA ASP A 62 -6.99 14.84 -4.98
C ASP A 62 -7.05 13.34 -4.61
N ARG A 63 -7.50 13.00 -3.41
CA ARG A 63 -7.63 11.61 -2.97
C ARG A 63 -8.95 11.01 -3.40
N SER A 64 -8.91 9.72 -3.73
CA SER A 64 -10.12 8.93 -3.85
C SER A 64 -9.84 7.47 -3.58
N VAL A 65 -10.90 6.71 -3.29
CA VAL A 65 -10.88 5.25 -3.25
C VAL A 65 -11.83 4.74 -4.30
N SER A 66 -11.49 3.61 -4.94
CA SER A 66 -12.38 2.97 -5.90
C SER A 66 -12.43 1.47 -5.73
N MET A 67 -13.59 0.91 -6.05
CA MET A 67 -13.80 -0.52 -6.20
C MET A 67 -14.21 -0.80 -7.64
N THR A 68 -13.49 -1.68 -8.33
CA THR A 68 -13.87 -2.23 -9.63
C THR A 68 -14.23 -3.70 -9.44
N VAL A 69 -15.35 -4.13 -10.02
CA VAL A 69 -15.74 -5.55 -10.06
C VAL A 69 -15.87 -5.96 -11.52
N ARG A 70 -15.11 -6.98 -11.90
CA ARG A 70 -15.12 -7.58 -13.23
C ARG A 70 -15.78 -8.95 -13.16
N GLY A 71 -16.65 -9.25 -14.11
CA GLY A 71 -17.30 -10.56 -14.20
C GLY A 71 -16.43 -11.59 -14.91
N SER A 72 -17.07 -12.71 -15.28
CA SER A 72 -16.42 -13.81 -15.98
C SER A 72 -15.80 -13.38 -17.32
N ILE A 73 -14.78 -14.10 -17.76
CA ILE A 73 -14.17 -13.92 -19.07
C ILE A 73 -15.07 -14.56 -20.12
N VAL A 74 -15.66 -13.74 -20.97
CA VAL A 74 -16.62 -14.12 -22.03
C VAL A 74 -16.30 -13.33 -23.30
N ALA A 75 -17.17 -13.38 -24.32
CA ALA A 75 -17.02 -12.56 -25.52
C ALA A 75 -17.03 -11.05 -25.18
N ASP A 76 -16.42 -10.22 -26.02
CA ASP A 76 -16.29 -8.77 -25.77
C ASP A 76 -17.66 -8.10 -25.58
N GLU A 77 -18.62 -8.42 -26.42
CA GLU A 77 -20.00 -7.92 -26.34
C GLU A 77 -20.75 -8.33 -25.06
N ASP A 78 -20.31 -9.40 -24.40
CA ASP A 78 -20.94 -9.98 -23.22
C ASP A 78 -20.18 -9.67 -21.92
N PHE A 79 -18.93 -9.22 -22.01
CA PHE A 79 -18.13 -8.90 -20.84
C PHE A 79 -18.73 -7.70 -20.10
N ARG A 80 -18.87 -7.82 -18.78
CA ARG A 80 -19.45 -6.80 -17.91
C ARG A 80 -18.54 -6.49 -16.73
N SER A 81 -18.50 -5.22 -16.36
CA SER A 81 -17.84 -4.76 -15.14
C SER A 81 -18.52 -3.50 -14.62
N TYR A 82 -18.25 -3.13 -13.37
CA TYR A 82 -18.65 -1.84 -12.83
C TYR A 82 -17.57 -1.27 -11.92
N ARG A 83 -17.57 0.05 -11.76
CA ARG A 83 -16.69 0.78 -10.85
C ARG A 83 -17.50 1.71 -9.96
N ILE A 84 -17.16 1.74 -8.68
CA ILE A 84 -17.61 2.76 -7.74
C ILE A 84 -16.37 3.54 -7.29
N ALA A 85 -16.36 4.85 -7.48
CA ALA A 85 -15.30 5.74 -7.03
C ALA A 85 -15.86 6.80 -6.08
N VAL A 86 -15.13 7.09 -5.01
CA VAL A 86 -15.55 8.01 -3.95
C VAL A 86 -14.37 8.92 -3.63
N SER A 87 -14.58 10.22 -3.71
CA SER A 87 -13.61 11.28 -3.37
C SER A 87 -14.23 12.26 -2.37
N PRO A 88 -13.47 13.22 -1.82
CA PRO A 88 -14.03 14.28 -0.99
C PRO A 88 -15.13 15.11 -1.67
N SER A 89 -15.15 15.22 -3.00
CA SER A 89 -16.06 16.10 -3.74
C SER A 89 -17.17 15.36 -4.47
N GLU A 90 -16.96 14.10 -4.85
CA GLU A 90 -17.92 13.34 -5.63
C GLU A 90 -17.94 11.84 -5.31
N ARG A 91 -19.05 11.20 -5.64
CA ARG A 91 -19.23 9.75 -5.66
C ARG A 91 -19.78 9.37 -7.01
N LYS A 92 -19.25 8.31 -7.60
CA LYS A 92 -19.53 7.92 -8.98
C LYS A 92 -19.68 6.43 -9.07
N VAL A 93 -20.69 5.99 -9.81
CA VAL A 93 -20.80 4.62 -10.28
C VAL A 93 -20.86 4.61 -11.80
N GLU A 94 -20.13 3.69 -12.40
CA GLU A 94 -20.07 3.45 -13.83
C GLU A 94 -20.20 1.96 -14.09
N THR A 95 -20.99 1.60 -15.10
CA THR A 95 -21.12 0.24 -15.61
C THR A 95 -20.52 0.16 -17.01
N PHE A 96 -19.92 -0.96 -17.35
CA PHE A 96 -19.16 -1.12 -18.58
C PHE A 96 -19.53 -2.39 -19.33
N THR A 97 -19.36 -2.33 -20.65
CA THR A 97 -19.36 -3.48 -21.56
C THR A 97 -18.03 -3.57 -22.31
N GLY A 98 -17.61 -4.81 -22.57
CA GLY A 98 -16.41 -5.10 -23.34
C GLY A 98 -15.10 -4.76 -22.65
N TYR A 99 -14.03 -5.30 -23.21
CA TYR A 99 -12.68 -5.18 -22.69
C TYR A 99 -12.07 -3.80 -22.94
N LEU A 100 -12.68 -3.01 -23.83
CA LEU A 100 -12.32 -1.61 -24.07
C LEU A 100 -12.96 -0.64 -23.07
N GLY A 101 -13.82 -1.12 -22.16
CA GLY A 101 -14.44 -0.30 -21.11
C GLY A 101 -15.48 0.69 -21.65
N THR A 102 -16.34 0.25 -22.57
CA THR A 102 -17.42 1.10 -23.08
C THR A 102 -18.44 1.34 -21.96
N VAL A 103 -18.66 2.60 -21.57
CA VAL A 103 -19.61 2.97 -20.52
C VAL A 103 -21.05 2.70 -20.98
N LEU A 104 -21.78 1.89 -20.23
CA LEU A 104 -23.22 1.63 -20.43
C LEU A 104 -24.07 2.65 -19.68
N GLU A 105 -23.76 2.85 -18.39
CA GLU A 105 -24.48 3.76 -17.51
C GLU A 105 -23.51 4.45 -16.56
N ARG A 106 -23.82 5.70 -16.19
CA ARG A 106 -23.04 6.50 -15.24
C ARG A 106 -23.97 7.30 -14.35
N LYS A 107 -23.66 7.35 -13.05
CA LYS A 107 -24.29 8.27 -12.09
C LYS A 107 -23.20 8.93 -11.26
N THR A 108 -23.18 10.27 -11.27
CA THR A 108 -22.31 11.09 -10.44
C THR A 108 -23.14 11.85 -9.43
N LEU A 109 -22.69 11.86 -8.17
CA LEU A 109 -23.34 12.49 -7.04
C LEU A 109 -22.32 13.35 -6.31
N SER A 110 -22.77 14.44 -5.71
CA SER A 110 -21.92 15.24 -4.83
C SER A 110 -21.51 14.44 -3.59
N ASN A 111 -20.34 14.77 -3.08
CA ASN A 111 -19.87 14.36 -1.77
C ASN A 111 -19.38 15.57 -0.97
N ASN A 112 -18.88 15.33 0.24
CA ASN A 112 -18.14 16.31 1.01
C ASN A 112 -17.04 15.60 1.82
N THR A 113 -16.05 16.38 2.26
CA THR A 113 -14.87 15.86 2.98
C THR A 113 -15.25 15.07 4.23
N ALA A 114 -16.23 15.53 5.02
CA ALA A 114 -16.64 14.83 6.23
C ALA A 114 -17.26 13.44 5.94
N ALA A 115 -18.08 13.35 4.89
CA ALA A 115 -18.65 12.07 4.47
C ALA A 115 -17.58 11.12 3.90
N TYR A 116 -16.61 11.66 3.16
CA TYR A 116 -15.47 10.88 2.66
C TYR A 116 -14.58 10.35 3.80
N GLU A 117 -14.30 11.20 4.80
CA GLU A 117 -13.54 10.85 6.00
C GLU A 117 -14.17 9.67 6.75
N GLU A 118 -15.47 9.75 7.05
CA GLU A 118 -16.20 8.64 7.68
C GLU A 118 -16.15 7.35 6.84
N PHE A 119 -16.22 7.48 5.51
CA PHE A 119 -16.15 6.33 4.62
C PHE A 119 -14.77 5.66 4.63
N VAL A 120 -13.67 6.40 4.49
CA VAL A 120 -12.33 5.81 4.52
C VAL A 120 -11.96 5.24 5.88
N HIS A 121 -12.45 5.84 6.98
CA HIS A 121 -12.33 5.24 8.30
C HIS A 121 -13.14 3.96 8.46
N ALA A 122 -14.30 3.84 7.80
CA ALA A 122 -15.05 2.59 7.77
C ALA A 122 -14.32 1.50 6.97
N LEU A 123 -13.62 1.86 5.90
CA LEU A 123 -12.76 0.94 5.14
C LEU A 123 -11.53 0.50 5.96
N ASP A 124 -10.90 1.41 6.70
CA ASP A 124 -9.79 1.10 7.62
C ASP A 124 -10.24 0.11 8.70
N LYS A 125 -11.41 0.34 9.30
CA LYS A 125 -12.01 -0.58 10.29
C LYS A 125 -12.51 -1.90 9.68
N ALA A 126 -12.67 -1.96 8.36
CA ALA A 126 -12.93 -3.17 7.61
C ALA A 126 -11.62 -3.81 7.09
N ASN A 127 -10.48 -3.32 7.58
CA ASN A 127 -9.14 -3.83 7.34
C ASN A 127 -8.72 -3.77 5.86
N LEU A 128 -9.24 -2.82 5.09
CA LEU A 128 -8.83 -2.65 3.69
C LEU A 128 -7.32 -2.44 3.57
N ALA A 129 -6.67 -1.78 4.52
CA ALA A 129 -5.23 -1.53 4.48
C ALA A 129 -4.34 -2.71 4.95
N GLU A 130 -4.93 -3.83 5.39
CA GLU A 130 -4.18 -4.97 5.95
C GLU A 130 -3.74 -6.00 4.90
N GLY A 131 -4.13 -5.85 3.63
CA GLY A 131 -3.68 -6.73 2.54
C GLY A 131 -2.22 -6.52 2.18
N THR A 132 -1.64 -7.49 1.47
CA THR A 132 -0.25 -7.43 0.98
C THR A 132 -0.25 -6.96 -0.46
N GLN A 133 0.20 -5.73 -0.72
CA GLN A 133 0.32 -5.25 -2.08
C GLN A 133 1.28 -6.15 -2.88
N LEU A 134 0.84 -6.51 -4.09
CA LEU A 134 1.60 -7.35 -5.00
C LEU A 134 2.19 -6.48 -6.09
N GLU A 135 3.30 -6.93 -6.66
CA GLU A 135 4.03 -6.21 -7.71
C GLU A 135 4.31 -7.11 -8.91
N GLY A 136 4.52 -6.50 -10.07
CA GLY A 136 4.82 -7.22 -11.32
C GLY A 136 3.75 -8.25 -11.71
N ASP A 137 4.18 -9.42 -12.15
CA ASP A 137 3.29 -10.50 -12.62
C ASP A 137 2.32 -10.99 -11.53
N ALA A 138 2.67 -10.85 -10.25
CA ALA A 138 1.78 -11.22 -9.14
C ALA A 138 0.56 -10.28 -9.02
N ASN A 139 0.65 -9.09 -9.61
CA ASN A 139 -0.43 -8.10 -9.65
C ASN A 139 -1.06 -7.95 -11.04
N ASP A 140 -0.69 -8.82 -12.00
CA ASP A 140 -1.29 -8.87 -13.32
C ASP A 140 -2.62 -9.63 -13.28
N LEU A 141 -3.72 -8.89 -13.44
CA LEU A 141 -5.06 -9.44 -13.31
C LEU A 141 -5.66 -9.93 -14.64
N ARG A 142 -4.87 -9.98 -15.72
CA ARG A 142 -5.29 -10.52 -17.01
C ARG A 142 -5.49 -12.02 -16.91
N GLY A 143 -6.64 -12.51 -17.34
CA GLY A 143 -6.95 -13.96 -17.33
C GLY A 143 -7.33 -14.52 -15.94
N ILE A 144 -7.24 -13.72 -14.88
CA ILE A 144 -7.59 -14.15 -13.53
C ILE A 144 -9.10 -14.42 -13.42
N CYS A 145 -9.42 -15.55 -12.76
CA CYS A 145 -10.77 -16.00 -12.45
C CYS A 145 -11.73 -16.01 -13.65
N ALA A 146 -11.39 -16.80 -14.67
CA ALA A 146 -12.12 -16.85 -15.94
C ALA A 146 -13.63 -17.13 -15.84
N SER A 147 -14.09 -17.84 -14.81
CA SER A 147 -15.49 -18.22 -14.63
C SER A 147 -16.16 -17.55 -13.41
N GLY A 148 -15.57 -16.47 -12.90
CA GLY A 148 -16.07 -15.80 -11.70
C GLY A 148 -15.75 -14.32 -11.72
N GLU A 149 -15.68 -13.73 -10.55
CA GLU A 149 -15.51 -12.29 -10.40
C GLU A 149 -14.13 -11.94 -9.86
N VAL A 150 -13.60 -10.81 -10.32
CA VAL A 150 -12.40 -10.17 -9.75
C VAL A 150 -12.77 -8.83 -9.16
N TYR A 151 -12.33 -8.59 -7.93
CA TYR A 151 -12.58 -7.40 -7.15
C TYR A 151 -11.26 -6.65 -6.98
N GLU A 152 -11.24 -5.37 -7.35
CA GLU A 152 -10.07 -4.50 -7.25
C GLU A 152 -10.41 -3.28 -6.40
N PHE A 153 -9.60 -3.01 -5.39
CA PHE A 153 -9.71 -1.87 -4.49
C PHE A 153 -8.47 -0.99 -4.69
N ASN A 154 -8.66 0.23 -5.17
CA ASN A 154 -7.57 1.17 -5.43
C ASN A 154 -7.66 2.36 -4.49
N LEU A 155 -6.51 2.74 -3.92
CA LEU A 155 -6.27 4.05 -3.31
C LEU A 155 -5.64 4.94 -4.39
N LEU A 156 -6.23 6.10 -4.64
CA LEU A 156 -5.88 6.97 -5.75
C LEU A 156 -5.40 8.33 -5.25
N GLN A 157 -4.39 8.87 -5.94
CA GLN A 157 -4.00 10.27 -5.88
C GLN A 157 -4.07 10.86 -7.29
N GLY A 158 -5.05 11.72 -7.53
CA GLY A 158 -5.48 12.08 -8.87
C GLY A 158 -5.90 10.83 -9.65
N ASP A 159 -5.27 10.62 -10.82
CA ASP A 159 -5.49 9.44 -11.66
C ASP A 159 -4.49 8.30 -11.38
N THR A 160 -3.60 8.46 -10.39
CA THR A 160 -2.56 7.47 -10.08
C THR A 160 -3.01 6.54 -8.98
N SER A 161 -2.92 5.22 -9.22
CA SER A 161 -3.05 4.21 -8.16
C SER A 161 -1.79 4.19 -7.32
N VAL A 162 -1.92 4.54 -6.04
CA VAL A 162 -0.82 4.54 -5.06
C VAL A 162 -0.79 3.26 -4.25
N ALA A 163 -1.91 2.54 -4.18
CA ALA A 163 -1.98 1.18 -3.69
C ALA A 163 -3.18 0.47 -4.32
N MET A 164 -3.03 -0.82 -4.60
CA MET A 164 -4.10 -1.66 -5.11
C MET A 164 -4.09 -3.01 -4.41
N LEU A 165 -5.26 -3.40 -3.91
CA LEU A 165 -5.51 -4.75 -3.43
C LEU A 165 -6.62 -5.39 -4.24
N TRP A 166 -6.55 -6.70 -4.43
CA TRP A 166 -7.53 -7.43 -5.22
C TRP A 166 -7.78 -8.82 -4.66
N THR A 167 -8.93 -9.39 -5.03
CA THR A 167 -9.25 -10.81 -4.78
C THR A 167 -10.17 -11.32 -5.88
N SER A 168 -10.45 -12.62 -5.88
CA SER A 168 -11.39 -13.22 -6.80
C SER A 168 -12.27 -14.28 -6.14
N THR A 169 -13.36 -14.65 -6.80
CA THR A 169 -14.20 -15.78 -6.36
C THR A 169 -13.58 -17.14 -6.68
N CYS A 170 -12.42 -17.17 -7.34
CA CYS A 170 -11.75 -18.40 -7.74
C CYS A 170 -10.66 -18.78 -6.73
N SER A 171 -10.78 -19.96 -6.12
CA SER A 171 -9.86 -20.44 -5.08
C SER A 171 -8.40 -20.56 -5.53
N GLY A 172 -8.14 -20.71 -6.84
CA GLY A 172 -6.80 -20.72 -7.42
C GLY A 172 -6.16 -19.33 -7.60
N SER A 173 -6.87 -18.24 -7.27
CA SER A 173 -6.41 -16.87 -7.46
C SER A 173 -6.89 -15.97 -6.31
N PRO A 174 -6.41 -16.21 -5.07
CA PRO A 174 -6.90 -15.52 -3.87
C PRO A 174 -6.62 -14.01 -3.86
N GLY A 175 -5.55 -13.56 -4.54
CA GLY A 175 -5.17 -12.16 -4.63
C GLY A 175 -4.43 -11.62 -3.42
N SER A 176 -4.33 -10.30 -3.33
CA SER A 176 -3.62 -9.55 -2.29
C SER A 176 -4.49 -9.15 -1.09
N LEU A 177 -5.81 -9.17 -1.24
CA LEU A 177 -6.76 -8.82 -0.20
C LEU A 177 -7.01 -10.02 0.73
N ASP A 178 -6.70 -9.87 2.01
CA ASP A 178 -6.86 -10.93 3.03
C ASP A 178 -8.09 -10.73 3.95
N VAL A 179 -9.06 -9.93 3.49
CA VAL A 179 -10.21 -9.50 4.30
C VAL A 179 -11.54 -9.74 3.57
N SER A 180 -12.65 -9.49 4.27
CA SER A 180 -13.99 -9.75 3.73
C SER A 180 -14.34 -8.85 2.53
N VAL A 181 -14.27 -9.42 1.33
CA VAL A 181 -14.69 -8.75 0.09
C VAL A 181 -16.17 -8.33 0.12
N SER A 182 -17.04 -9.11 0.77
CA SER A 182 -18.47 -8.80 0.85
C SER A 182 -18.75 -7.59 1.74
N GLN A 183 -18.00 -7.44 2.84
CA GLN A 183 -18.08 -6.27 3.71
C GLN A 183 -17.64 -5.00 2.98
N LEU A 184 -16.49 -5.04 2.31
CA LEU A 184 -15.98 -3.91 1.53
C LEU A 184 -16.93 -3.54 0.37
N THR A 185 -17.40 -4.54 -0.37
CA THR A 185 -18.38 -4.33 -1.46
C THR A 185 -19.65 -3.66 -0.95
N THR A 186 -20.15 -4.08 0.21
CA THR A 186 -21.31 -3.46 0.85
C THR A 186 -21.04 -2.00 1.22
N LEU A 187 -19.86 -1.69 1.76
CA LEU A 187 -19.48 -0.32 2.11
C LEU A 187 -19.46 0.60 0.87
N PHE A 188 -18.84 0.16 -0.22
CA PHE A 188 -18.80 0.90 -1.49
C PHE A 188 -20.20 1.09 -2.10
N ARG A 189 -21.00 0.03 -2.17
CA ARG A 189 -22.36 0.10 -2.73
C ARG A 189 -23.26 1.07 -1.95
N ARG A 190 -23.12 1.12 -0.62
CA ARG A 190 -23.85 2.08 0.23
C ARG A 190 -23.49 3.55 -0.02
N GLN A 191 -22.39 3.83 -0.73
CA GLN A 191 -22.05 5.18 -1.14
C GLN A 191 -22.92 5.69 -2.28
N ILE A 192 -23.74 4.85 -2.93
CA ILE A 192 -24.56 5.24 -4.07
C ILE A 192 -26.02 4.85 -3.82
N PRO A 193 -26.94 5.82 -3.66
CA PRO A 193 -28.36 5.54 -3.58
C PRO A 193 -28.86 4.81 -4.83
N ASP A 194 -29.69 3.78 -4.62
CA ASP A 194 -30.31 2.95 -5.66
C ASP A 194 -29.33 2.19 -6.57
N VAL A 195 -28.08 2.00 -6.12
CA VAL A 195 -27.03 1.36 -6.94
C VAL A 195 -27.42 -0.01 -7.45
N GLU A 196 -28.17 -0.79 -6.66
CA GLU A 196 -28.63 -2.13 -7.05
C GLU A 196 -29.50 -2.09 -8.31
N THR A 197 -30.25 -1.01 -8.55
CA THR A 197 -31.05 -0.87 -9.77
C THR A 197 -30.15 -0.72 -10.99
N MET A 198 -29.07 0.05 -10.88
CA MET A 198 -28.09 0.21 -11.96
C MET A 198 -27.33 -1.10 -12.19
N LEU A 199 -26.92 -1.77 -11.11
CA LEU A 199 -26.13 -3.00 -11.19
C LEU A 199 -26.93 -4.20 -11.73
N ARG A 200 -28.26 -4.18 -11.74
CA ARG A 200 -29.07 -5.22 -12.42
C ARG A 200 -28.77 -5.34 -13.92
N SER A 201 -28.34 -4.25 -14.56
CA SER A 201 -27.93 -4.26 -15.97
C SER A 201 -26.56 -4.91 -16.19
N VAL A 202 -25.79 -5.04 -15.11
CA VAL A 202 -24.47 -5.66 -15.06
C VAL A 202 -24.66 -7.07 -14.50
N SER A 203 -25.06 -7.99 -15.37
CA SER A 203 -25.14 -9.41 -15.02
C SER A 203 -23.71 -9.96 -14.90
N LEU A 204 -23.15 -9.90 -13.69
CA LEU A 204 -21.86 -10.51 -13.36
C LEU A 204 -21.99 -12.00 -13.07
#